data_AF-A0A0E9X7P8-F1
#
_entry.id   AF-A0A0E9X7P8-F1
#
_cell.length_a   1.000
_cell.length_b   1.000
_cell.length_c   1.000
_cell.angle_alpha   90.00
_cell.angle_beta   90.00
_cell.angle_gamma   90.00
#
_symmetry.space_group_name_H-M   'P 1'
#
loop_
_entity.id
_entity.type
_entity.pdbx_description
1 polymer ?
#
loop_
_entity_poly.entity_id
_entity_poly.type
_entity_poly.pdbx_seq_one_letter_code
_entity_poly.pdbx_strand_id
1 'polypeptide(L)'
;MECFEGLFSRSYAKGDESRATLGHQTTVLHTHALLSWALLLTICPASEVRNILRKHLPRLPTLLESEDVNMRIAAGETIALLFELARDLDAEFEHEGLEPLCEKLTALATDCHKHRAKNDKRKQRSVFRDVLRGVEEGDFQTETIRFGTERMEIDSWVRKRMYDAFREFVGSGMNYHLQANEFIRDVFALGPPVMVDSATLKAMKISRFERHLYNAAAFKARTKARSKVRDKRVDVGEF
;
A
#
# COMPACT_ATOMS: atom_id res chain seq x y z
N MET A 1 0.81 17.40 13.70
CA MET A 1 1.83 16.44 13.23
C MET A 1 2.75 16.02 14.37
N GLU A 2 3.39 16.97 15.06
CA GLU A 2 4.31 16.74 16.20
C GLU A 2 3.74 15.86 17.32
N CYS A 3 2.45 15.97 17.65
CA CYS A 3 1.82 15.15 18.68
C CYS A 3 1.89 13.64 18.33
N PHE A 4 1.50 13.25 17.12
CA PHE A 4 1.61 11.87 16.66
C PHE A 4 3.06 11.42 16.60
N GLU A 5 3.95 12.31 16.14
CA GLU A 5 5.39 12.08 16.10
C GLU A 5 5.95 11.74 17.50
N GLY A 6 5.59 12.50 18.52
CA GLY A 6 5.99 12.29 19.91
C GLY A 6 5.45 10.99 20.54
N LEU A 7 4.39 10.40 19.97
CA LEU A 7 3.86 9.11 20.39
C LEU A 7 4.65 7.96 19.78
N PHE A 8 4.66 7.82 18.45
CA PHE A 8 5.29 6.66 17.82
C PHE A 8 6.82 6.67 17.94
N SER A 9 7.45 7.84 18.05
CA SER A 9 8.91 7.93 18.21
C SER A 9 9.43 7.31 19.51
N ARG A 10 8.55 7.10 20.50
CA ARG A 10 8.86 6.35 21.73
C ARG A 10 9.03 4.85 21.48
N SER A 11 8.54 4.34 20.35
CA SER A 11 8.77 2.97 19.89
C SER A 11 10.09 2.77 19.17
N TYR A 12 10.81 3.85 18.83
CA TYR A 12 12.13 3.72 18.22
C TYR A 12 13.10 3.02 19.18
N ALA A 13 14.03 2.25 18.61
CA ALA A 13 15.13 1.70 19.39
C ALA A 13 15.92 2.86 20.03
N LYS A 14 16.24 2.74 21.32
CA LYS A 14 17.17 3.65 21.98
C LYS A 14 18.60 3.21 21.63
N GLY A 15 19.56 4.12 21.73
CA GLY A 15 20.96 3.89 21.33
C GLY A 15 21.65 2.73 22.07
N ASP A 16 21.15 2.36 23.24
CA ASP A 16 21.43 1.07 23.87
C ASP A 16 20.34 0.09 23.39
N GLU A 17 20.73 -0.94 22.64
CA GLU A 17 19.92 -1.98 21.97
C GLU A 17 18.77 -2.62 22.79
N SER A 18 18.63 -2.24 24.07
CA SER A 18 17.43 -2.41 24.88
C SER A 18 16.19 -1.77 24.24
N ARG A 19 15.34 -2.61 23.67
CA ARG A 19 13.98 -2.24 23.26
C ARG A 19 13.11 -2.05 24.49
N ALA A 20 12.33 -0.98 24.52
CA ALA A 20 11.25 -0.89 25.50
C ALA A 20 10.20 -1.95 25.15
N THR A 21 10.04 -2.96 26.00
CA THR A 21 8.91 -3.90 25.88
C THR A 21 7.63 -3.13 26.21
N LEU A 22 6.96 -2.62 25.18
CA LEU A 22 5.73 -1.87 25.32
C LEU A 22 4.55 -2.82 25.49
N GLY A 23 3.62 -2.47 26.38
CA GLY A 23 2.36 -3.20 26.50
C GLY A 23 1.57 -3.16 25.18
N HIS A 24 0.77 -4.20 24.93
CA HIS A 24 0.02 -4.36 23.68
C HIS A 24 -0.80 -3.11 23.31
N GLN A 25 -1.54 -2.53 24.26
CA GLN A 25 -2.36 -1.32 24.03
C GLN A 25 -1.52 -0.11 23.62
N THR A 26 -0.33 0.05 24.21
CA THR A 26 0.60 1.12 23.84
C THR A 26 1.13 0.93 22.43
N THR A 27 1.46 -0.31 22.04
CA THR A 27 1.90 -0.61 20.68
C THR A 27 0.79 -0.31 19.67
N VAL A 28 -0.46 -0.68 19.96
CA VAL A 28 -1.62 -0.34 19.12
C VAL A 28 -1.77 1.18 18.97
N LEU A 29 -1.68 1.94 20.06
CA LEU A 29 -1.75 3.41 20.02
C LEU A 29 -0.62 4.00 19.16
N HIS A 30 0.62 3.54 19.34
CA HIS A 30 1.76 4.01 18.58
C HIS A 30 1.65 3.65 17.08
N THR A 31 1.12 2.47 16.75
CA THR A 31 0.85 2.06 15.36
C THR A 31 -0.17 3.00 14.71
N HIS A 32 -1.29 3.31 15.37
CA HIS A 32 -2.28 4.24 14.84
C HIS A 32 -1.77 5.68 14.78
N ALA A 33 -0.91 6.09 15.72
CA ALA A 33 -0.24 7.38 15.65
C ALA A 33 0.69 7.48 14.43
N LEU A 34 1.44 6.42 14.11
CA LEU A 34 2.27 6.36 12.91
C LEU A 34 1.43 6.43 11.63
N LEU A 35 0.34 5.67 11.53
CA LEU A 35 -0.56 5.70 10.37
C LEU A 35 -1.25 7.05 10.19
N SER A 36 -1.65 7.70 11.30
CA SER A 36 -2.24 9.04 11.28
C SER A 36 -1.22 10.10 10.88
N TRP A 37 0.03 9.96 11.35
CA TRP A 37 1.13 10.81 10.92
C TRP A 37 1.43 10.63 9.43
N ALA A 38 1.49 9.39 8.94
CA ALA A 38 1.65 9.09 7.52
C ALA A 38 0.53 9.67 6.66
N LEU A 39 -0.73 9.65 7.14
CA LEU A 39 -1.82 10.33 6.46
C LEU A 39 -1.57 11.84 6.34
N LEU A 40 -1.09 12.51 7.40
CA LEU A 40 -0.77 13.94 7.32
C LEU A 40 0.38 14.24 6.35
N LEU A 41 1.32 13.30 6.15
CA LEU A 41 2.38 13.45 5.14
C LEU A 41 1.83 13.58 3.72
N THR A 42 0.70 12.94 3.41
CA THR A 42 0.09 12.97 2.06
C THR A 42 -0.33 14.35 1.59
N ILE A 43 -0.46 15.31 2.51
CA ILE A 43 -0.84 16.70 2.26
C ILE A 43 0.20 17.70 2.80
N CYS A 44 1.39 17.21 3.17
CA CYS A 44 2.42 18.00 3.81
C CYS A 44 3.20 18.84 2.78
N PRO A 45 3.53 20.12 3.06
CA PRO A 45 4.35 20.92 2.15
C PRO A 45 5.74 20.31 1.93
N ALA A 46 6.25 20.44 0.71
CA ALA A 46 7.56 19.93 0.27
C ALA A 46 8.74 20.29 1.22
N SER A 47 8.75 21.51 1.76
CA SER A 47 9.80 21.95 2.69
C SER A 47 9.83 21.14 3.97
N GLU A 48 8.65 20.79 4.49
CA GLU A 48 8.50 20.06 5.75
C GLU A 48 8.77 18.56 5.54
N VAL A 49 8.37 18.01 4.40
CA VAL A 49 8.73 16.63 4.01
C VAL A 49 10.24 16.43 3.99
N ARG A 50 11.03 17.39 3.49
CA ARG A 50 12.51 17.31 3.53
C ARG A 50 13.07 17.22 4.95
N ASN A 51 12.50 17.96 5.89
CA ASN A 51 12.92 17.91 7.30
C ASN A 51 12.56 16.55 7.92
N ILE A 52 11.37 16.06 7.62
CA ILE A 52 10.87 14.77 8.09
C ILE A 52 11.72 13.62 7.56
N LEU A 53 12.08 13.63 6.27
CA LEU A 53 12.94 12.62 5.66
C LEU A 53 14.28 12.50 6.41
N ARG A 54 14.97 13.64 6.61
CA ARG A 54 16.25 13.66 7.34
C ARG A 54 16.12 13.14 8.78
N LYS A 55 15.01 13.45 9.45
CA LYS A 55 14.79 13.11 10.87
C LYS A 55 14.37 11.65 11.08
N HIS A 56 13.51 11.12 10.21
CA HIS A 56 12.81 9.86 10.45
C HIS A 56 13.29 8.69 9.60
N LEU A 57 13.79 8.93 8.39
CA LEU A 57 14.18 7.84 7.50
C LEU A 57 15.30 6.95 8.08
N PRO A 58 16.30 7.48 8.82
CA PRO A 58 17.29 6.63 9.50
C PRO A 58 16.72 5.81 10.68
N ARG A 59 15.58 6.22 11.26
CA ARG A 59 15.03 5.66 12.52
C ARG A 59 13.87 4.71 12.29
N LEU A 60 13.02 4.99 11.30
CA LEU A 60 11.85 4.16 10.95
C LEU A 60 12.19 2.68 10.70
N PRO A 61 13.32 2.31 10.06
CA PRO A 61 13.71 0.90 9.90
C PRO A 61 13.81 0.13 11.21
N THR A 62 14.04 0.80 12.35
CA THR A 62 14.09 0.12 13.67
C THR A 62 12.72 -0.42 14.11
N LEU A 63 11.61 0.12 13.58
CA LEU A 63 10.24 -0.34 13.85
C LEU A 63 9.89 -1.62 13.08
N LEU A 64 10.62 -1.93 12.00
CA LEU A 64 10.45 -3.16 11.21
C LEU A 64 10.79 -4.42 12.00
N GLU A 65 11.48 -4.28 13.12
CA GLU A 65 11.86 -5.35 14.02
C GLU A 65 10.93 -5.48 15.24
N SER A 66 9.83 -4.71 15.29
CA SER A 66 8.82 -4.83 16.35
C SER A 66 8.27 -6.26 16.43
N GLU A 67 7.82 -6.71 17.61
CA GLU A 67 7.13 -7.99 17.78
C GLU A 67 5.71 -7.96 17.17
N ASP A 68 5.07 -6.79 17.14
CA ASP A 68 3.72 -6.59 16.61
C ASP A 68 3.73 -6.48 15.08
N VAL A 69 2.91 -7.31 14.43
CA VAL A 69 2.84 -7.36 12.96
C VAL A 69 2.25 -6.09 12.34
N ASN A 70 1.31 -5.43 13.03
CA ASN A 70 0.69 -4.22 12.50
C ASN A 70 1.65 -3.03 12.59
N MET A 71 2.45 -2.94 13.65
CA MET A 71 3.54 -1.96 13.75
C MET A 71 4.54 -2.14 12.60
N ARG A 72 5.00 -3.38 12.34
CA ARG A 72 5.91 -3.65 11.21
C ARG A 72 5.30 -3.23 9.88
N ILE A 73 4.06 -3.62 9.62
CA ILE A 73 3.33 -3.26 8.39
C ILE A 73 3.21 -1.74 8.26
N ALA A 74 2.75 -1.05 9.30
CA ALA A 74 2.61 0.41 9.29
C ALA A 74 3.96 1.11 9.03
N ALA A 75 5.04 0.63 9.64
CA ALA A 75 6.38 1.14 9.40
C ALA A 75 6.85 0.92 7.95
N GLY A 76 6.65 -0.28 7.40
CA GLY A 76 7.00 -0.59 6.01
C GLY A 76 6.26 0.29 5.01
N GLU A 77 4.94 0.41 5.15
CA GLU A 77 4.14 1.27 4.28
C GLU A 77 4.51 2.76 4.42
N THR A 78 4.82 3.22 5.64
CA THR A 78 5.26 4.60 5.88
C THR A 78 6.63 4.86 5.26
N ILE A 79 7.55 3.89 5.30
CA ILE A 79 8.85 4.00 4.62
C ILE A 79 8.64 4.10 3.12
N ALA A 80 7.80 3.24 2.52
CA ALA A 80 7.52 3.31 1.08
C ALA A 80 6.89 4.65 0.68
N LEU A 81 5.95 5.17 1.47
CA LEU A 81 5.39 6.51 1.28
C LEU A 81 6.47 7.60 1.33
N LEU A 82 7.40 7.54 2.27
CA LEU A 82 8.48 8.52 2.37
C LEU A 82 9.45 8.43 1.19
N PHE A 83 9.75 7.22 0.69
CA PHE A 83 10.57 7.04 -0.51
C PHE A 83 9.88 7.62 -1.76
N GLU A 84 8.57 7.39 -1.92
CA GLU A 84 7.77 8.01 -2.98
C GLU A 84 7.84 9.54 -2.90
N LEU A 85 7.52 10.11 -1.73
CA LEU A 85 7.59 11.57 -1.52
C LEU A 85 9.00 12.14 -1.72
N ALA A 86 10.05 11.39 -1.36
CA ALA A 86 11.43 11.83 -1.57
C ALA A 86 11.77 11.91 -3.06
N ARG A 87 11.38 10.90 -3.84
CA ARG A 87 11.59 10.85 -5.29
C ARG A 87 10.77 11.89 -6.04
N ASP A 88 9.56 12.19 -5.56
CA ASP A 88 8.74 13.28 -6.10
C ASP A 88 9.39 14.66 -5.88
N LEU A 89 10.14 14.83 -4.79
CA LEU A 89 10.86 16.06 -4.49
C LEU A 89 12.22 16.17 -5.18
N ASP A 90 12.88 15.04 -5.38
CA ASP A 90 14.19 14.91 -6.01
C ASP A 90 14.28 13.57 -6.75
N ALA A 91 14.24 13.61 -8.08
CA ALA A 91 14.26 12.42 -8.91
C ALA A 91 15.57 11.61 -8.77
N GLU A 92 16.66 12.27 -8.36
CA GLU A 92 17.97 11.66 -8.12
C GLU A 92 18.15 11.27 -6.64
N PHE A 93 17.06 11.17 -5.88
CA PHE A 93 17.10 10.80 -4.46
C PHE A 93 17.77 9.44 -4.25
N GLU A 94 18.90 9.46 -3.55
CA GLU A 94 19.60 8.27 -3.08
C GLU A 94 19.58 8.19 -1.55
N HIS A 95 19.33 6.99 -1.01
CA HIS A 95 19.35 6.75 0.42
C HIS A 95 20.61 5.96 0.81
N GLU A 96 21.48 6.57 1.62
CA GLU A 96 22.74 5.97 2.09
C GLU A 96 22.56 4.58 2.77
N GLY A 97 21.39 4.31 3.34
CA GLY A 97 21.05 3.05 4.01
C GLY A 97 20.15 2.10 3.21
N LEU A 98 20.06 2.26 1.89
CA LEU A 98 19.11 1.52 1.05
C LEU A 98 19.34 0.00 1.09
N GLU A 99 20.57 -0.46 0.92
CA GLU A 99 20.89 -1.89 0.87
C GLU A 99 20.55 -2.61 2.19
N PRO A 100 21.00 -2.16 3.37
CA PRO A 100 20.58 -2.74 4.66
C PRO A 100 19.07 -2.70 4.89
N LEU A 101 18.39 -1.66 4.39
CA LEU A 101 16.94 -1.57 4.46
C LEU A 101 16.27 -2.64 3.57
N CYS A 102 16.71 -2.79 2.33
CA CYS A 102 16.21 -3.80 1.39
C CYS A 102 16.43 -5.22 1.92
N GLU A 103 17.54 -5.51 2.61
CA GLU A 103 17.76 -6.79 3.29
C GLU A 103 16.68 -7.06 4.36
N LYS A 104 16.39 -6.07 5.21
CA LYS A 104 15.34 -6.18 6.24
C LYS A 104 13.96 -6.38 5.62
N LEU A 105 13.63 -5.62 4.57
CA LEU A 105 12.37 -5.75 3.85
C LEU A 105 12.24 -7.12 3.17
N THR A 106 13.32 -7.65 2.60
CA THR A 106 13.39 -8.98 1.98
C THR A 106 13.15 -10.08 3.02
N ALA A 107 13.76 -9.98 4.20
CA ALA A 107 13.53 -10.92 5.30
C ALA A 107 12.05 -10.94 5.73
N LEU A 108 11.38 -9.78 5.77
CA LEU A 108 9.95 -9.69 6.11
C LEU A 108 9.03 -10.17 4.96
N ALA A 109 9.43 -9.96 3.71
CA ALA A 109 8.74 -10.43 2.51
C ALA A 109 8.81 -11.96 2.33
N THR A 110 9.86 -12.59 2.87
CA THR A 110 10.11 -14.04 2.83
C THR A 110 9.89 -14.75 4.17
N ASP A 111 9.32 -14.05 5.16
CA ASP A 111 9.23 -14.50 6.56
C ASP A 111 8.76 -15.95 6.72
N CYS A 112 9.67 -16.74 7.31
CA CYS A 112 9.54 -18.17 7.58
C CYS A 112 9.48 -18.51 9.08
N HIS A 113 9.47 -17.52 9.98
CA HIS A 113 9.54 -17.74 11.43
C HIS A 113 8.35 -18.56 11.95
N LYS A 114 8.63 -19.71 12.56
CA LYS A 114 7.60 -20.66 13.00
C LYS A 114 6.76 -20.15 14.18
N HIS A 115 7.31 -19.27 15.02
CA HIS A 115 6.63 -18.71 16.19
C HIS A 115 5.56 -17.65 15.84
N ARG A 116 5.54 -17.12 14.61
CA ARG A 116 4.52 -16.17 14.16
C ARG A 116 3.29 -16.90 13.59
N ALA A 117 2.10 -16.34 13.83
CA ALA A 117 0.86 -16.90 13.33
C ALA A 117 0.84 -16.98 11.79
N LYS A 118 0.18 -18.02 11.25
CA LYS A 118 0.13 -18.28 9.80
C LYS A 118 -0.53 -17.13 9.02
N ASN A 119 -1.62 -16.57 9.54
CA ASN A 119 -2.34 -15.47 8.92
C ASN A 119 -1.50 -14.19 8.90
N ASP A 120 -0.84 -13.88 10.01
CA ASP A 120 0.05 -12.71 10.14
C ASP A 120 1.19 -12.77 9.15
N LYS A 121 1.87 -13.91 9.05
CA LYS A 121 2.92 -14.12 8.04
C LYS A 121 2.41 -13.94 6.62
N ARG A 122 1.21 -14.45 6.30
CA ARG A 122 0.63 -14.28 4.97
C ARG A 122 0.37 -12.80 4.64
N LYS A 123 -0.24 -12.06 5.59
CA LYS A 123 -0.51 -10.62 5.45
C LYS A 123 0.80 -9.85 5.31
N GLN A 124 1.74 -10.06 6.23
CA GLN A 124 3.06 -9.43 6.23
C GLN A 124 3.80 -9.67 4.92
N ARG A 125 4.00 -10.93 4.50
CA ARG A 125 4.71 -11.24 3.26
C ARG A 125 4.07 -10.58 2.04
N SER A 126 2.73 -10.44 2.02
CA SER A 126 2.07 -9.73 0.93
C SER A 126 2.48 -8.27 0.89
N VAL A 127 2.26 -7.55 2.00
CA VAL A 127 2.58 -6.13 2.10
C VAL A 127 4.06 -5.87 1.85
N PHE A 128 4.96 -6.66 2.44
CA PHE A 128 6.40 -6.42 2.32
C PHE A 128 6.98 -6.73 0.95
N ARG A 129 6.33 -7.58 0.13
CA ARG A 129 6.70 -7.68 -1.29
C ARG A 129 6.39 -6.40 -2.04
N ASP A 130 5.30 -5.73 -1.70
CA ASP A 130 4.88 -4.50 -2.36
C ASP A 130 5.73 -3.32 -1.88
N VAL A 131 5.96 -3.23 -0.56
CA VAL A 131 6.88 -2.25 0.05
C VAL A 131 8.30 -2.39 -0.50
N LEU A 132 8.83 -3.62 -0.64
CA LEU A 132 10.17 -3.84 -1.17
C LEU A 132 10.30 -3.27 -2.59
N ARG A 133 9.35 -3.57 -3.49
CA ARG A 133 9.35 -3.00 -4.85
C ARG A 133 9.22 -1.48 -4.85
N GLY A 134 8.37 -0.92 -3.99
CA GLY A 134 8.23 0.54 -3.87
C GLY A 134 9.51 1.22 -3.36
N VAL A 135 10.21 0.60 -2.42
CA VAL A 135 11.46 1.16 -1.87
C VAL A 135 12.64 0.96 -2.81
N GLU A 136 12.77 -0.20 -3.45
CA GLU A 136 13.90 -0.54 -4.32
C GLU A 136 13.76 0.07 -5.73
N GLU A 137 12.61 -0.11 -6.36
CA GLU A 137 12.38 0.20 -7.78
C GLU A 137 11.56 1.48 -7.98
N GLY A 138 10.92 1.99 -6.92
CA GLY A 138 9.94 3.07 -7.05
C GLY A 138 8.61 2.63 -7.68
N ASP A 139 8.37 1.32 -7.77
CA ASP A 139 7.16 0.77 -8.37
C ASP A 139 5.98 0.71 -7.37
N PHE A 140 4.78 0.91 -7.89
CA PHE A 140 3.53 0.68 -7.17
C PHE A 140 2.61 -0.20 -8.01
N GLN A 141 2.11 -1.29 -7.43
CA GLN A 141 1.16 -2.15 -8.14
C GLN A 141 -0.22 -1.53 -8.13
N THR A 142 -0.63 -0.97 -9.26
CA THR A 142 -1.92 -0.30 -9.39
C THR A 142 -3.09 -1.22 -9.01
N GLU A 143 -3.92 -0.76 -8.08
CA GLU A 143 -5.14 -1.44 -7.65
C GLU A 143 -6.37 -0.73 -8.22
N THR A 144 -7.31 -1.47 -8.80
CA THR A 144 -8.57 -0.89 -9.30
C THR A 144 -9.72 -1.13 -8.33
N ILE A 145 -10.25 -0.06 -7.73
CA ILE A 145 -11.48 -0.08 -6.93
C ILE A 145 -12.68 0.22 -7.84
N ARG A 146 -13.65 -0.69 -7.87
CA ARG A 146 -14.89 -0.52 -8.63
C ARG A 146 -16.05 -0.18 -7.69
N PHE A 147 -16.78 0.88 -7.99
CA PHE A 147 -17.93 1.33 -7.22
C PHE A 147 -19.02 1.86 -8.16
N GLY A 148 -20.23 1.32 -8.04
CA GLY A 148 -21.30 1.63 -8.98
C GLY A 148 -20.89 1.32 -10.43
N THR A 149 -20.96 2.33 -11.29
CA THR A 149 -20.52 2.31 -12.69
C THR A 149 -19.10 2.82 -12.90
N GLU A 150 -18.49 3.38 -11.86
CA GLU A 150 -17.20 4.05 -11.90
C GLU A 150 -16.07 3.14 -11.40
N ARG A 151 -14.84 3.56 -11.69
CA ARG A 151 -13.62 2.91 -11.22
C ARG A 151 -12.64 3.99 -10.78
N MET A 152 -11.95 3.73 -9.69
CA MET A 152 -10.81 4.52 -9.22
C MET A 152 -9.60 3.60 -9.20
N GLU A 153 -8.49 4.11 -9.71
CA GLU A 153 -7.20 3.43 -9.60
C GLU A 153 -6.49 3.96 -8.36
N ILE A 154 -5.81 3.09 -7.63
CA ILE A 154 -4.85 3.45 -6.59
C ILE A 154 -3.50 3.10 -7.19
N ASP A 155 -2.71 4.12 -7.48
CA ASP A 155 -1.49 4.06 -8.29
C ASP A 155 -0.26 4.59 -7.54
N SER A 156 -0.41 4.99 -6.27
CA SER A 156 0.67 5.50 -5.44
C SER A 156 0.47 5.17 -3.96
N TRP A 157 1.55 5.23 -3.17
CA TRP A 157 1.52 5.07 -1.71
C TRP A 157 0.76 6.21 -1.03
N VAL A 158 0.88 7.44 -1.53
CA VAL A 158 0.08 8.59 -1.09
C VAL A 158 -1.41 8.28 -1.21
N ARG A 159 -1.85 7.88 -2.40
CA ARG A 159 -3.27 7.62 -2.69
C ARG A 159 -3.78 6.40 -1.91
N LYS A 160 -2.94 5.36 -1.78
CA LYS A 160 -3.23 4.19 -0.95
C LYS A 160 -3.45 4.56 0.51
N ARG A 161 -2.55 5.36 1.12
CA ARG A 161 -2.68 5.75 2.54
C ARG A 161 -3.93 6.59 2.79
N MET A 162 -4.26 7.51 1.89
CA MET A 162 -5.52 8.27 1.98
C MET A 162 -6.74 7.35 1.90
N TYR A 163 -6.76 6.42 0.95
CA TYR A 163 -7.86 5.46 0.79
C TYR A 163 -8.02 4.55 2.01
N ASP A 164 -6.93 3.99 2.52
CA ASP A 164 -6.94 3.12 3.69
C ASP A 164 -7.47 3.88 4.92
N ALA A 165 -7.08 5.15 5.12
CA ALA A 165 -7.59 5.97 6.21
C ALA A 165 -9.10 6.20 6.14
N PHE A 166 -9.64 6.56 4.96
CA PHE A 166 -11.09 6.68 4.81
C PHE A 166 -11.78 5.34 5.05
N ARG A 167 -11.26 4.26 4.48
CA ARG A 167 -11.82 2.92 4.62
C ARG A 167 -11.84 2.45 6.07
N GLU A 168 -10.81 2.75 6.86
CA GLU A 168 -10.77 2.46 8.30
C GLU A 168 -11.90 3.18 9.06
N PHE A 169 -12.23 4.41 8.66
CA PHE A 169 -13.25 5.24 9.33
C PHE A 169 -14.69 4.94 8.88
N VAL A 170 -14.93 4.85 7.56
CA VAL A 170 -16.29 4.66 7.00
C VAL A 170 -16.66 3.19 6.79
N GLY A 171 -15.68 2.29 6.85
CA GLY A 171 -15.88 0.85 6.74
C GLY A 171 -16.61 0.42 5.47
N SER A 172 -17.72 -0.30 5.62
CA SER A 172 -18.54 -0.80 4.52
C SER A 172 -19.19 0.31 3.68
N GLY A 173 -19.24 1.54 4.20
CA GLY A 173 -19.76 2.71 3.49
C GLY A 173 -18.84 3.28 2.41
N MET A 174 -17.60 2.80 2.28
CA MET A 174 -16.59 3.41 1.40
C MET A 174 -17.07 3.57 -0.06
N ASN A 175 -17.72 2.55 -0.61
CA ASN A 175 -18.24 2.61 -1.99
C ASN A 175 -19.36 3.65 -2.17
N TYR A 176 -20.14 3.92 -1.12
CA TYR A 176 -21.17 4.96 -1.16
C TYR A 176 -20.52 6.34 -1.10
N HIS A 177 -19.54 6.52 -0.22
CA HIS A 177 -18.80 7.78 -0.12
C HIS A 177 -18.05 8.12 -1.41
N LEU A 178 -17.43 7.14 -2.08
CA LEU A 178 -16.82 7.36 -3.40
C LEU A 178 -17.83 7.82 -4.46
N GLN A 179 -19.09 7.42 -4.37
CA GLN A 179 -20.13 7.83 -5.35
C GLN A 179 -20.72 9.21 -5.04
N ALA A 180 -20.97 9.51 -3.78
CA ALA A 180 -21.86 10.60 -3.40
C ALA A 180 -21.19 11.71 -2.57
N ASN A 181 -20.09 11.43 -1.87
CA ASN A 181 -19.48 12.41 -0.98
C ASN A 181 -18.52 13.31 -1.75
N GLU A 182 -18.93 14.58 -1.95
CA GLU A 182 -18.15 15.56 -2.72
C GLU A 182 -16.72 15.70 -2.22
N PHE A 183 -16.50 15.80 -0.90
CA PHE A 183 -15.16 15.91 -0.32
C PHE A 183 -14.26 14.70 -0.67
N ILE A 184 -14.75 13.47 -0.50
CA ILE A 184 -13.98 12.27 -0.84
C ILE A 184 -13.74 12.18 -2.36
N ARG A 185 -14.71 12.60 -3.17
CA ARG A 185 -14.54 12.66 -4.62
C ARG A 185 -13.49 13.69 -5.04
N ASP A 186 -13.45 14.84 -4.39
CA ASP A 186 -12.42 15.87 -4.62
C ASP A 186 -11.04 15.35 -4.22
N VAL A 187 -10.91 14.71 -3.05
CA VAL A 187 -9.64 14.12 -2.59
C VAL A 187 -9.06 13.12 -3.60
N PHE A 188 -9.92 12.31 -4.24
CA PHE A 188 -9.49 11.33 -5.25
C PHE A 188 -9.65 11.81 -6.70
N ALA A 189 -9.95 13.09 -6.92
CA ALA A 189 -10.19 13.71 -8.22
C ALA A 189 -11.17 12.94 -9.12
N LEU A 190 -12.26 12.44 -8.54
CA LEU A 190 -13.29 11.66 -9.25
C LEU A 190 -14.30 12.54 -10.01
N GLY A 191 -14.22 13.86 -9.84
CA GLY A 191 -15.21 14.82 -10.35
C GLY A 191 -16.55 14.75 -9.60
N PRO A 192 -17.59 15.47 -10.07
CA PRO A 192 -18.89 15.52 -9.40
C PRO A 192 -19.57 14.14 -9.28
N PRO A 193 -20.41 13.91 -8.26
CA PRO A 193 -21.21 12.70 -8.13
C PRO A 193 -22.02 12.40 -9.40
N VAL A 194 -21.83 11.20 -9.96
CA VAL A 194 -22.54 10.79 -11.17
C VAL A 194 -23.95 10.34 -10.80
N MET A 195 -24.93 11.23 -10.96
CA MET A 195 -26.34 10.88 -10.82
C MET A 195 -26.82 10.16 -12.09
N VAL A 196 -26.63 8.84 -12.15
CA VAL A 196 -27.15 8.01 -13.24
C VAL A 196 -28.57 7.57 -12.89
N ASP A 197 -29.55 7.95 -13.71
CA ASP A 197 -30.93 7.47 -13.53
C ASP A 197 -31.05 5.97 -13.88
N SER A 198 -32.13 5.33 -13.44
CA SER A 198 -32.34 3.90 -13.67
C SER A 198 -32.44 3.54 -15.17
N ALA A 199 -32.85 4.50 -16.01
CA ALA A 199 -32.99 4.30 -17.45
C ALA A 199 -31.62 4.30 -18.15
N THR A 200 -30.73 5.22 -17.80
CA THR A 200 -29.35 5.29 -18.28
C THR A 200 -28.55 4.09 -17.80
N LEU A 201 -28.72 3.64 -16.55
CA LEU A 201 -28.10 2.39 -16.07
C LEU A 201 -28.54 1.16 -16.88
N LYS A 202 -29.79 1.11 -17.34
CA LYS A 202 -30.27 0.04 -18.23
C LYS A 202 -29.68 0.17 -19.64
N ALA A 203 -29.56 1.39 -20.17
CA ALA A 203 -28.97 1.64 -21.49
C ALA A 203 -27.47 1.31 -21.54
N MET A 204 -26.73 1.55 -20.44
CA MET A 204 -25.31 1.20 -20.31
C MET A 204 -25.04 -0.31 -20.19
N LYS A 205 -26.06 -1.15 -20.02
CA LYS A 205 -25.85 -2.59 -19.89
C LYS A 205 -25.46 -3.20 -21.24
N ILE A 206 -24.19 -3.59 -21.32
CA ILE A 206 -23.67 -4.46 -22.37
C ILE A 206 -24.58 -5.69 -22.49
N SER A 207 -25.00 -6.00 -23.72
CA SER A 207 -25.86 -7.14 -24.02
C SER A 207 -25.21 -8.45 -23.55
N ARG A 208 -26.04 -9.44 -23.19
CA ARG A 208 -25.53 -10.77 -22.77
C ARG A 208 -24.64 -11.38 -23.86
N PHE A 209 -25.03 -11.20 -25.12
CA PHE A 209 -24.29 -11.72 -26.27
C PHE A 209 -22.94 -11.02 -26.44
N GLU A 210 -22.92 -9.69 -26.36
CA GLU A 210 -21.70 -8.90 -26.48
C GLU A 210 -20.72 -9.21 -25.35
N ARG A 211 -21.21 -9.31 -24.10
CA ARG A 211 -20.40 -9.72 -22.95
C ARG A 211 -19.82 -11.13 -23.14
N HIS A 212 -20.59 -12.05 -23.70
CA HIS A 212 -20.14 -13.40 -24.01
C HIS A 212 -19.02 -13.38 -25.06
N LEU A 213 -19.20 -12.64 -26.16
CA LEU A 213 -18.19 -12.52 -27.22
C LEU A 213 -16.90 -11.89 -26.69
N TYR A 214 -16.99 -10.79 -25.92
CA TYR A 214 -15.83 -10.14 -25.32
C TYR A 214 -15.07 -11.10 -24.40
N ASN A 215 -15.77 -11.80 -23.51
CA ASN A 215 -15.16 -12.77 -22.61
C ASN A 215 -14.55 -13.96 -23.35
N ALA A 216 -15.19 -14.43 -24.42
CA ALA A 216 -14.67 -15.52 -25.26
C ALA A 216 -13.39 -15.09 -26.00
N ALA A 217 -13.37 -13.87 -26.55
CA ALA A 217 -12.18 -13.31 -27.18
C ALA A 217 -11.03 -13.16 -26.16
N ALA A 218 -11.30 -12.59 -24.98
CA ALA A 218 -10.31 -12.45 -23.91
C ALA A 218 -9.81 -13.80 -23.38
N PHE A 219 -10.67 -14.82 -23.30
CA PHE A 219 -10.30 -16.18 -22.93
C PHE A 219 -9.41 -16.84 -23.99
N LYS A 220 -9.77 -16.72 -25.27
CA LYS A 220 -8.97 -17.23 -26.39
C LYS A 220 -7.60 -16.57 -26.45
N ALA A 221 -7.53 -15.25 -26.28
CA ALA A 221 -6.28 -14.49 -26.23
C ALA A 221 -5.38 -14.95 -25.07
N ARG A 222 -5.93 -15.06 -23.84
CA ARG A 222 -5.19 -15.58 -22.67
C ARG A 222 -4.68 -17.01 -22.89
N THR A 223 -5.52 -17.88 -23.46
CA THR A 223 -5.13 -19.28 -23.74
C THR A 223 -3.96 -19.34 -24.73
N LYS A 224 -4.03 -18.56 -25.83
CA LYS A 224 -2.94 -18.46 -26.81
C LYS A 224 -1.65 -17.87 -26.24
N ALA A 225 -1.76 -16.85 -25.38
CA ALA A 225 -0.59 -16.25 -24.74
C ALA A 225 0.09 -17.25 -23.78
N ARG A 226 -0.71 -17.96 -22.97
CA ARG A 226 -0.21 -18.93 -21.99
C ARG A 226 0.32 -20.22 -22.63
N SER A 227 -0.23 -20.65 -23.77
CA SER A 227 0.27 -21.85 -24.46
C SER A 227 1.74 -21.71 -24.86
N LYS A 228 2.19 -20.50 -25.23
CA LYS A 228 3.61 -20.23 -25.56
C LYS A 228 4.59 -20.49 -24.41
N VAL A 229 4.13 -20.42 -23.16
CA VAL A 229 4.98 -20.52 -21.95
C VAL A 229 4.64 -21.77 -21.13
N ARG A 230 3.62 -22.55 -21.53
CA ARG A 230 3.17 -23.74 -20.80
C ARG A 230 4.19 -24.86 -20.84
N ASP A 231 4.91 -24.99 -21.95
CA ASP A 231 5.84 -26.09 -22.17
C ASP A 231 7.23 -25.85 -21.54
N LYS A 232 7.41 -24.75 -20.79
CA LYS A 232 8.68 -24.39 -20.12
C LYS A 232 9.21 -25.45 -19.15
N ARG A 233 8.37 -26.37 -18.70
CA ARG A 233 8.73 -27.47 -17.78
C ARG A 233 8.43 -28.85 -18.36
N VAL A 234 8.18 -28.94 -19.66
CA VAL A 234 8.03 -30.23 -20.33
C VAL A 234 9.43 -30.82 -20.45
N ASP A 235 9.58 -32.04 -19.96
CA ASP A 235 10.82 -32.81 -20.07
C ASP A 235 10.93 -33.28 -21.53
N VAL A 236 11.48 -32.42 -22.39
CA VAL A 236 11.78 -32.78 -23.77
C VAL A 236 13.06 -33.59 -23.72
N GLY A 237 12.93 -34.89 -23.50
CA GLY A 237 14.06 -35.81 -23.60
C GLY A 237 14.72 -35.65 -24.96
N GLU A 238 16.02 -35.38 -24.96
CA GLU A 238 16.86 -35.48 -26.15
C GLU A 238 16.86 -36.95 -26.58
N PHE A 239 16.20 -37.24 -27.70
CA PHE A 239 16.31 -38.51 -28.42
C PHE A 239 17.36 -38.39 -29.51
#